data_AF-A0A922WU17-F1
#
_entry.id   AF-A0A922WU17-F1
#
_cell.length_a   1.000
_cell.length_b   1.000
_cell.length_c   1.000
_cell.angle_alpha   90.00
_cell.angle_beta   90.00
_cell.angle_gamma   90.00
#
_symmetry.space_group_name_H-M   'P 1'
#
loop_
_entity.id
_entity.type
_entity.pdbx_description
1 polymer ?
#
loop_
_entity_poly.entity_id
_entity_poly.type
_entity_poly.pdbx_seq_one_letter_code
_entity_poly.pdbx_strand_id
1 'polypeptide(L)'
;EAVVESGKIFFTGAQELLKDNVETGKTVIETVTEDAKKVAAIKSPTELMQLQGEIARRNFDAVVAYGSKRTEAWVKLYNEAFAPISNRVSVAAEKISKAA
;
A
#
# COMPACT_ATOMS: atom_id res chain seq x y z
N GLU A 1 -24.23 -4.12 -15.62
CA GLU A 1 -24.21 -4.08 -14.14
C GLU A 1 -22.88 -4.55 -13.57
N ALA A 2 -22.47 -5.81 -13.74
CA ALA A 2 -21.20 -6.32 -13.17
C ALA A 2 -19.95 -5.50 -13.55
N VAL A 3 -19.79 -5.08 -14.82
CA VAL A 3 -18.67 -4.21 -15.23
C VAL A 3 -18.70 -2.84 -14.55
N VAL A 4 -19.90 -2.28 -14.33
CA VAL A 4 -20.07 -1.00 -13.64
C VAL A 4 -19.75 -1.15 -12.15
N GLU A 5 -20.18 -2.25 -11.54
CA GLU A 5 -19.85 -2.60 -10.15
C GLU A 5 -18.35 -2.83 -9.96
N SER A 6 -17.71 -3.61 -10.82
CA SER A 6 -16.25 -3.77 -10.90
C SER A 6 -15.53 -2.44 -11.00
N GLY A 7 -16.00 -1.55 -11.87
CA GLY A 7 -15.42 -0.21 -12.03
C GLY A 7 -15.55 0.65 -10.77
N LYS A 8 -16.69 0.58 -10.07
CA LYS A 8 -16.90 1.28 -8.79
C LYS A 8 -15.96 0.76 -7.70
N ILE A 9 -15.80 -0.56 -7.59
CA ILE A 9 -14.89 -1.19 -6.62
C ILE A 9 -13.45 -0.73 -6.89
N PHE A 10 -13.01 -0.84 -8.15
CA PHE A 10 -11.68 -0.41 -8.55
C PHE A 10 -11.42 1.06 -8.22
N PHE A 11 -12.34 1.95 -8.62
CA PHE A 11 -12.17 3.39 -8.39
C PHE A 11 -12.12 3.74 -6.90
N THR A 12 -13.01 3.15 -6.11
CA THR A 12 -13.07 3.38 -4.65
C THR A 12 -11.79 2.89 -3.97
N GLY A 13 -11.36 1.66 -4.26
CA GLY A 13 -10.14 1.11 -3.67
C GLY A 13 -8.88 1.84 -4.15
N ALA A 14 -8.83 2.29 -5.40
CA ALA A 14 -7.74 3.14 -5.88
C ALA A 14 -7.70 4.49 -5.14
N GLN A 15 -8.86 5.08 -4.83
CA GLN A 15 -8.94 6.28 -3.99
C GLN A 15 -8.44 6.03 -2.56
N GLU A 16 -8.75 4.87 -1.97
CA GLU A 16 -8.25 4.49 -0.65
C GLU A 16 -6.73 4.32 -0.64
N LEU A 17 -6.17 3.64 -1.65
CA LEU A 17 -4.71 3.52 -1.82
C LEU A 17 -4.03 4.88 -1.94
N LEU A 18 -4.66 5.86 -2.60
CA LEU A 18 -4.15 7.22 -2.68
C LEU A 18 -4.19 7.94 -1.32
N LYS A 19 -5.25 7.76 -0.54
CA LYS A 19 -5.34 8.34 0.82
C LYS A 19 -4.25 7.79 1.74
N ASP A 20 -3.99 6.48 1.71
CA ASP A 20 -2.92 5.85 2.49
C ASP A 20 -1.52 6.43 2.15
N ASN A 21 -1.31 6.85 0.90
CA ASN A 21 -0.07 7.51 0.49
C ASN A 21 0.10 8.90 1.08
N VAL A 22 -1.01 9.66 1.15
CA VAL A 22 -1.00 10.98 1.78
C VAL A 22 -0.70 10.86 3.27
N GLU A 23 -1.27 9.87 3.95
CA GLU A 23 -0.98 9.59 5.36
C GLU A 23 0.48 9.21 5.57
N THR A 24 1.03 8.31 4.75
CA THR A 24 2.46 7.96 4.77
C THR A 24 3.35 9.20 4.60
N GLY A 25 2.98 10.13 3.71
CA GLY A 25 3.69 11.38 3.50
C GLY A 25 3.77 12.27 4.74
N LYS A 26 2.74 12.27 5.60
CA LYS A 26 2.76 13.02 6.86
C LYS A 26 3.81 12.46 7.83
N THR A 27 3.87 11.13 7.96
CA THR A 27 4.86 10.45 8.81
C THR A 27 6.31 10.72 8.35
N VAL A 28 6.53 10.89 7.04
CA VAL A 28 7.85 11.29 6.52
C VAL A 28 8.27 12.67 7.02
N ILE A 29 7.35 13.64 7.08
CA ILE A 29 7.64 14.99 7.57
C ILE A 29 8.02 14.96 9.06
N GLU A 30 7.29 14.18 9.86
CA GLU A 30 7.59 13.98 11.28
C GLU A 30 8.98 13.36 11.45
N THR A 31 9.28 12.30 10.68
CA THR A 31 10.57 11.61 10.68
C THR A 31 11.74 12.55 10.36
N VAL A 32 11.61 13.38 9.32
CA VAL A 32 12.65 14.36 8.94
C VAL A 32 12.84 15.42 10.02
N THR A 33 11.74 15.84 10.65
CA THR A 33 11.80 16.82 11.75
C THR A 33 12.54 16.25 12.97
N GLU A 34 12.32 14.97 13.28
CA GLU A 34 13.06 14.27 14.33
C GLU A 34 14.54 14.10 13.99
N ASP A 35 14.85 13.72 12.75
CA ASP A 35 16.24 13.59 12.30
C ASP A 35 16.98 14.93 12.39
N ALA A 36 16.35 16.04 12.00
CA ALA A 36 16.93 17.37 12.13
C ALA A 36 17.28 17.71 13.59
N LYS A 37 16.41 17.36 14.54
CA LYS A 37 16.69 17.53 15.98
C LYS A 37 17.85 16.66 16.43
N LYS A 38 17.92 15.41 15.98
CA LYS A 38 19.02 14.49 16.29
C LYS A 38 20.34 15.01 15.75
N VAL A 39 20.37 15.49 14.50
CA VAL A 39 21.55 16.11 13.89
C VAL A 39 22.02 17.33 14.69
N ALA A 40 21.11 18.22 15.09
CA ALA A 40 21.45 19.40 15.88
C ALA A 40 22.00 19.08 17.27
N ALA A 41 21.73 17.88 17.80
CA ALA A 41 22.17 17.43 19.11
C ALA A 41 23.49 16.63 19.09
N ILE A 42 24.09 16.39 17.92
CA ILE A 42 25.33 15.61 17.77
C ILE A 42 26.51 16.33 18.45
N LYS A 43 27.26 15.59 19.27
CA LYS A 43 28.44 16.05 20.01
C LYS A 43 29.73 15.33 19.63
N SER A 44 29.65 14.24 18.87
CA SER A 44 30.83 13.45 18.47
C SER A 44 30.66 12.72 17.14
N PRO A 45 31.78 12.33 16.47
CA PRO A 45 31.72 11.50 15.26
C PRO A 45 31.04 10.14 15.46
N THR A 46 31.14 9.56 16.66
CA THR A 46 30.48 8.30 17.00
C THR A 46 28.96 8.44 16.99
N GLU A 47 28.43 9.51 17.56
CA GLU A 47 26.97 9.80 17.54
C GLU A 47 26.47 10.03 16.11
N LEU A 48 27.28 10.68 15.25
CA LEU A 48 26.96 10.82 13.84
C LEU A 48 26.85 9.47 13.12
N MET A 49 27.79 8.54 13.36
CA MET A 49 27.73 7.21 12.76
C MET A 49 26.53 6.39 13.26
N GLN A 50 26.18 6.52 14.53
CA GLN A 50 24.98 5.90 15.10
C GLN A 50 23.71 6.40 14.41
N LEU A 51 23.58 7.73 14.23
CA LEU A 51 22.44 8.33 13.54
C LEU A 51 22.35 7.86 12.08
N GLN A 52 23.48 7.79 11.37
CA GLN A 52 23.49 7.25 10.00
C GLN A 52 23.01 5.80 9.95
N GLY A 53 23.44 4.95 10.89
CA GLY A 53 22.99 3.57 10.98
C GLY A 53 21.50 3.43 11.34
N GLU A 54 20.99 4.30 12.20
CA GLU A 54 19.57 4.37 12.53
C GLU A 54 18.73 4.76 11.31
N ILE A 55 19.10 5.82 10.60
CA ILE A 55 18.43 6.29 9.38
C ILE A 55 18.44 5.19 8.32
N ALA A 56 19.59 4.54 8.10
CA ALA A 56 19.72 3.47 7.11
C ALA A 56 18.79 2.29 7.43
N ARG A 57 18.81 1.80 8.68
CA ARG A 57 17.93 0.70 9.12
C ARG A 57 16.46 1.07 8.99
N ARG A 58 16.07 2.22 9.55
CA ARG A 58 14.68 2.71 9.50
C ARG A 58 14.18 2.83 8.06
N ASN A 59 14.98 3.40 7.16
CA ASN A 59 14.59 3.57 5.76
C ASN A 59 14.47 2.22 5.04
N PHE A 60 15.34 1.25 5.35
CA PHE A 60 15.21 -0.11 4.83
C PHE A 60 13.91 -0.77 5.29
N ASP A 61 13.62 -0.73 6.60
CA ASP A 61 12.39 -1.29 7.17
C ASP A 61 11.14 -0.62 6.55
N ALA A 62 11.18 0.69 6.36
CA ALA A 62 10.10 1.45 5.74
C ALA A 62 9.86 1.03 4.27
N VAL A 63 10.93 0.83 3.48
CA VAL A 63 10.82 0.36 2.08
C VAL A 63 10.21 -1.03 2.03
N VAL A 64 10.66 -1.95 2.88
CA VAL A 64 10.15 -3.33 2.94
C VAL A 64 8.67 -3.33 3.33
N ALA A 65 8.31 -2.59 4.38
CA ALA A 65 6.93 -2.48 4.84
C ALA A 65 6.01 -1.87 3.77
N TYR A 66 6.42 -0.76 3.18
CA TYR A 66 5.68 -0.07 2.12
C TYR A 66 5.50 -0.97 0.89
N GLY A 67 6.56 -1.61 0.42
CA GLY A 67 6.51 -2.49 -0.76
C GLY A 67 5.58 -3.69 -0.55
N SER A 68 5.69 -4.33 0.63
CA SER A 68 4.88 -5.51 0.96
C SER A 68 3.39 -5.16 1.08
N LYS A 69 3.06 -4.17 1.92
CA LYS A 69 1.68 -3.71 2.14
C LYS A 69 1.01 -3.29 0.83
N ARG A 70 1.75 -2.60 -0.02
CA ARG A 70 1.25 -2.10 -1.30
C ARG A 70 0.96 -3.18 -2.30
N THR A 71 1.87 -4.14 -2.42
CA THR A 71 1.70 -5.26 -3.34
C THR A 71 0.45 -6.06 -2.94
N GLU A 72 0.30 -6.34 -1.65
CA GLU A 72 -0.90 -7.02 -1.11
C GLU A 72 -2.17 -6.22 -1.41
N ALA A 73 -2.18 -4.91 -1.12
CA ALA A 73 -3.35 -4.08 -1.31
C ALA A 73 -3.75 -3.94 -2.78
N TRP A 74 -2.79 -3.87 -3.71
CA TRP A 74 -3.08 -3.88 -5.15
C TRP A 74 -3.64 -5.22 -5.60
N VAL A 75 -3.03 -6.34 -5.21
CA VAL A 75 -3.53 -7.69 -5.56
C VAL A 75 -4.96 -7.86 -5.04
N LYS A 76 -5.22 -7.45 -3.80
CA LYS A 76 -6.56 -7.46 -3.23
C LYS A 76 -7.55 -6.62 -4.04
N LEU A 77 -7.19 -5.38 -4.36
CA LEU A 77 -8.05 -4.49 -5.17
C LEU A 77 -8.38 -5.10 -6.53
N TYR A 78 -7.41 -5.69 -7.22
CA TYR A 78 -7.65 -6.36 -8.50
C TYR A 78 -8.61 -7.54 -8.36
N ASN A 79 -8.40 -8.38 -7.34
CA ASN A 79 -9.27 -9.52 -7.08
C ASN A 79 -10.70 -9.08 -6.77
N GLU A 80 -10.88 -8.09 -5.91
CA GLU A 80 -12.19 -7.54 -5.54
C GLU A 80 -12.87 -6.87 -6.75
N ALA A 81 -12.13 -6.09 -7.53
CA ALA A 81 -12.65 -5.46 -8.73
C ALA A 81 -13.09 -6.48 -9.80
N PHE A 82 -12.40 -7.61 -9.92
CA PHE A 82 -12.74 -8.63 -10.93
C PHE A 82 -13.85 -9.59 -10.49
N ALA A 83 -14.10 -9.71 -9.18
CA ALA A 83 -15.06 -10.65 -8.61
C ALA A 83 -16.49 -10.55 -9.21
N PRO A 84 -17.09 -9.36 -9.44
CA PRO A 84 -18.43 -9.27 -10.03
C PRO A 84 -18.52 -9.88 -11.43
N ILE A 85 -17.50 -9.67 -12.26
CA ILE A 85 -17.44 -10.24 -13.61
C ILE A 85 -17.25 -11.75 -13.52
N SER A 86 -16.30 -12.21 -12.70
CA SER A 86 -16.03 -13.63 -12.48
C SER A 86 -17.30 -14.38 -12.04
N ASN A 87 -18.05 -13.82 -11.09
CA ASN A 87 -19.30 -14.41 -10.61
C ASN A 87 -20.35 -14.57 -11.72
N ARG A 88 -20.49 -13.58 -12.62
CA ARG A 88 -21.43 -13.68 -13.76
C ARG A 88 -21.04 -14.81 -14.73
N VAL A 89 -19.75 -15.00 -14.96
CA VAL A 89 -19.24 -16.08 -15.81
C VAL A 89 -19.53 -17.43 -15.16
N SER A 90 -19.23 -17.59 -13.87
CA SER A 90 -19.50 -18.82 -13.12
C SER A 90 -20.98 -19.20 -13.15
N VAL A 91 -21.88 -18.25 -12.87
CA VAL A 91 -23.33 -18.50 -12.92
C VAL A 91 -23.80 -18.91 -14.32
N ALA A 92 -23.24 -18.32 -15.39
CA ALA A 92 -23.56 -18.71 -16.75
C ALA A 92 -23.05 -20.13 -17.09
N ALA A 93 -21.82 -20.45 -16.68
CA ALA A 93 -21.24 -21.78 -16.87
C ALA A 93 -22.03 -22.87 -16.12
N GLU A 94 -22.46 -22.61 -14.88
CA GLU A 94 -23.32 -23.52 -14.13
C GLU A 94 -24.65 -23.79 -14.83
N LYS A 95 -25.26 -22.76 -15.43
CA LYS A 95 -26.51 -22.92 -16.19
C LYS A 95 -26.34 -23.78 -17.43
N ILE A 96 -25.22 -23.60 -18.15
CA ILE A 96 -24.89 -24.43 -19.32
C ILE A 96 -24.67 -25.88 -18.88
N SER A 97 -23.88 -26.09 -17.83
CA SER A 97 -23.59 -27.42 -17.28
C SER A 97 -24.85 -28.17 -16.83
N LYS A 98 -25.80 -27.49 -16.19
CA LYS A 98 -27.08 -28.10 -15.77
C LYS A 98 -28.05 -28.37 -16.92
N ALA A 99 -27.85 -27.75 -18.08
CA ALA A 99 -28.71 -27.91 -19.25
C ALA A 99 -28.20 -28.97 -20.25
N ALA A 100 -26.94 -29.41 -20.11
CA ALA A 100 -26.32 -30.50 -20.86
C ALA A 100 -26.60 -31.85 -20.19
#